data_AF-A0A960TEZ9-F1
#
_entry.id   AF-A0A960TEZ9-F1
#
_cell.length_a   1.000
_cell.length_b   1.000
_cell.length_c   1.000
_cell.angle_alpha   90.00
_cell.angle_beta   90.00
_cell.angle_gamma   90.00
#
_symmetry.space_group_name_H-M   'P 1'
#
loop_
_entity.id
_entity.type
_entity.pdbx_description
1 polymer ?
#
loop_
_entity_poly.entity_id
_entity_poly.type
_entity_poly.pdbx_seq_one_letter_code
_entity_poly.pdbx_strand_id
1 'polypeptide(L)'
;MMIASLLFNCNDSTLFYSSGESNLEIFKAFAAKDATCGSVHNLTGFIPGKSKKEDVDNCVKAIYAKNCSEWNSVSDPTPYSCLGINYTTK
;
A
#
# COMPACT_ATOMS: atom_id res chain seq x y z
N MET A 1 -30.27 -32.03 13.67
CA MET A 1 -30.51 -31.33 12.39
C MET A 1 -29.98 -29.91 12.56
N MET A 2 -29.01 -29.53 11.75
CA MET A 2 -28.28 -28.25 11.78
C MET A 2 -29.23 -27.07 11.56
N ILE A 3 -28.97 -25.91 12.16
CA ILE A 3 -28.65 -24.68 11.39
C ILE A 3 -27.72 -23.80 12.24
N ALA A 4 -26.42 -23.82 11.90
CA ALA A 4 -25.48 -22.80 12.31
C ALA A 4 -25.78 -21.53 11.48
N SER A 5 -26.04 -20.41 12.14
CA SER A 5 -26.04 -19.09 11.50
C SER A 5 -24.96 -18.27 12.17
N LEU A 6 -23.71 -18.63 11.86
CA LEU A 6 -22.53 -17.88 12.25
C LEU A 6 -22.24 -16.85 11.14
N LEU A 7 -22.06 -15.59 11.59
CA LEU A 7 -21.29 -14.51 10.97
C LEU A 7 -21.98 -13.65 9.91
N PHE A 8 -22.78 -12.69 10.38
CA PHE A 8 -22.73 -11.35 9.79
C PHE A 8 -21.39 -10.72 10.15
N ASN A 9 -20.35 -10.98 9.35
CA ASN A 9 -19.07 -10.28 9.46
C ASN A 9 -19.22 -8.86 8.92
N CYS A 10 -19.70 -7.95 9.75
CA CYS A 10 -19.56 -6.51 9.55
C CYS A 10 -18.16 -6.10 10.05
N ASN A 11 -17.11 -6.47 9.32
CA ASN A 11 -15.74 -6.06 9.65
C ASN A 11 -14.94 -5.79 8.35
N ASP A 12 -15.45 -4.85 7.54
CA ASP A 12 -14.74 -4.29 6.39
C ASP A 12 -13.36 -3.73 6.82
N SER A 13 -13.26 -3.19 8.04
CA SER A 13 -12.03 -2.67 8.64
C SER A 13 -10.91 -3.70 8.89
N THR A 14 -11.21 -5.01 8.94
CA THR A 14 -10.15 -6.01 9.14
C THR A 14 -9.40 -6.31 7.84
N LEU A 15 -10.09 -6.21 6.70
CA LEU A 15 -9.55 -6.58 5.37
C LEU A 15 -9.14 -5.37 4.54
N PHE A 16 -9.64 -4.19 4.86
CA PHE A 16 -9.39 -2.96 4.11
C PHE A 16 -8.71 -1.91 4.98
N TYR A 17 -7.80 -1.15 4.36
CA TYR A 17 -7.35 0.13 4.86
C TYR A 17 -8.28 1.23 4.33
N SER A 18 -8.53 2.24 5.16
CA SER A 18 -9.04 3.52 4.68
C SER A 18 -8.04 4.17 3.70
N SER A 19 -8.49 5.20 2.98
CA SER A 19 -7.60 6.00 2.13
C SER A 19 -6.42 6.56 2.94
N GLY A 20 -6.69 7.14 4.12
CA GLY A 20 -5.65 7.70 4.98
C GLY A 20 -4.61 6.66 5.42
N GLU A 21 -5.06 5.49 5.86
CA GLU A 21 -4.18 4.40 6.28
C GLU A 21 -3.35 3.85 5.10
N SER A 22 -3.98 3.62 3.95
CA SER A 22 -3.30 3.08 2.76
C SER A 22 -2.15 3.98 2.35
N ASN A 23 -2.42 5.29 2.25
CA ASN A 23 -1.40 6.25 1.86
C ASN A 23 -0.32 6.38 2.94
N LEU A 24 -0.69 6.44 4.22
CA LEU A 24 0.26 6.56 5.33
C LEU A 24 1.29 5.41 5.32
N GLU A 25 0.86 4.17 5.10
CA GLU A 25 1.78 3.03 5.03
C GLU A 25 2.74 3.12 3.83
N ILE A 26 2.24 3.54 2.66
CA ILE A 26 3.08 3.75 1.46
C ILE A 26 4.07 4.91 1.68
N PHE A 27 3.61 6.03 2.24
CA PHE A 27 4.45 7.19 2.56
C PHE A 27 5.58 6.79 3.52
N LYS A 28 5.28 6.03 4.59
CA LYS A 28 6.30 5.53 5.52
C LYS A 28 7.32 4.66 4.82
N ALA A 29 6.88 3.74 3.95
CA ALA A 29 7.76 2.85 3.23
C ALA A 29 8.70 3.60 2.28
N PHE A 30 8.18 4.58 1.53
CA PHE A 30 8.98 5.47 0.69
C PHE A 30 10.01 6.25 1.50
N ALA A 31 9.58 6.92 2.57
CA ALA A 31 10.48 7.71 3.42
C ALA A 31 11.59 6.85 4.04
N ALA A 32 11.26 5.64 4.51
CA ALA A 32 12.25 4.70 5.03
C ALA A 32 13.23 4.23 3.94
N LYS A 33 12.73 4.01 2.71
CA LYS A 33 13.56 3.58 1.59
C LYS A 33 14.51 4.68 1.12
N ASP A 34 14.02 5.90 1.00
CA ASP A 34 14.79 7.11 0.71
C ASP A 34 15.90 7.32 1.74
N ALA A 35 15.56 7.23 3.03
CA ALA A 35 16.55 7.30 4.10
C ALA A 35 17.62 6.20 4.01
N THR A 36 17.21 4.98 3.63
CA THR A 36 18.13 3.84 3.45
C THR A 36 19.05 4.04 2.24
N CYS A 37 18.54 4.62 1.16
CA CYS A 37 19.26 4.76 -0.11
C CYS A 37 19.92 6.13 -0.31
N GLY A 38 19.84 7.02 0.68
CA GLY A 38 20.46 8.35 0.64
C GLY A 38 19.86 9.26 -0.43
N SER A 39 18.57 9.13 -0.69
CA SER A 39 17.85 9.88 -1.73
C SER A 39 16.57 10.50 -1.19
N VAL A 40 15.91 11.30 -2.04
CA VAL A 40 14.60 11.90 -1.74
C VAL A 40 13.78 11.85 -3.03
N HIS A 41 12.64 11.18 -2.99
CA HIS A 41 11.71 11.11 -4.10
C HIS A 41 10.37 11.75 -3.73
N ASN A 42 9.73 12.38 -4.71
CA ASN A 42 8.38 12.90 -4.56
C ASN A 42 7.38 11.80 -4.90
N LEU A 43 6.41 11.58 -4.02
CA LEU A 43 5.26 10.75 -4.30
C LEU A 43 4.26 11.52 -5.18
N THR A 44 3.97 10.97 -6.36
CA THR A 44 3.12 11.61 -7.38
C THR A 44 1.69 11.06 -7.38
N GLY A 45 1.46 9.92 -6.71
CA GLY A 45 0.18 9.23 -6.65
C GLY A 45 -0.43 9.20 -5.25
N PHE A 46 -1.76 9.11 -5.20
CA PHE A 46 -2.54 8.98 -3.97
C PHE A 46 -3.67 7.98 -4.19
N ILE A 47 -4.00 7.21 -3.14
CA ILE A 47 -5.13 6.27 -3.16
C ILE A 47 -6.38 6.94 -2.55
N PRO A 48 -7.39 7.32 -3.34
CA PRO A 48 -8.50 8.15 -2.85
C PRO A 48 -9.61 7.38 -2.13
N GLY A 49 -9.55 6.05 -2.09
CA GLY A 49 -10.59 5.20 -1.51
C GLY A 49 -10.05 4.14 -0.54
N LYS A 50 -10.95 3.33 -0.01
CA LYS A 50 -10.57 2.15 0.78
C LYS A 50 -9.96 1.09 -0.14
N SER A 51 -8.90 0.45 0.33
CA SER A 51 -8.10 -0.51 -0.43
C SER A 51 -7.88 -1.78 0.38
N LYS A 52 -7.72 -2.92 -0.28
CA LYS A 52 -7.40 -4.16 0.45
C LYS A 52 -6.04 -4.01 1.12
N LYS A 53 -5.93 -4.44 2.39
CA LYS A 53 -4.66 -4.41 3.11
C LYS A 53 -3.57 -5.18 2.38
N GLU A 54 -3.93 -6.35 1.83
CA GLU A 54 -3.01 -7.18 1.04
C GLU A 54 -2.38 -6.42 -0.14
N ASP A 55 -3.15 -5.63 -0.88
CA ASP A 55 -2.64 -4.86 -2.03
C ASP A 55 -1.65 -3.78 -1.56
N VAL A 56 -1.97 -3.08 -0.47
CA VAL A 56 -1.10 -2.08 0.15
C VAL A 56 0.17 -2.71 0.71
N ASP A 57 0.06 -3.84 1.42
CA ASP A 57 1.19 -4.56 1.99
C ASP A 57 2.13 -5.09 0.89
N ASN A 58 1.58 -5.53 -0.24
CA ASN A 58 2.36 -5.96 -1.40
C ASN A 58 3.09 -4.79 -2.07
N CYS A 59 2.47 -3.60 -2.11
CA CYS A 59 3.17 -2.38 -2.50
C CYS A 59 4.33 -2.06 -1.56
N VAL A 60 4.09 -2.05 -0.24
CA VAL A 60 5.11 -1.80 0.79
C VAL A 60 6.29 -2.78 0.67
N LYS A 61 6.01 -4.08 0.53
CA LYS A 61 7.06 -5.10 0.33
C LYS A 61 7.88 -4.84 -0.94
N ALA A 62 7.23 -4.46 -2.04
CA ALA A 62 7.93 -4.18 -3.30
C ALA A 62 8.84 -2.93 -3.22
N ILE A 63 8.44 -1.91 -2.45
CA ILE A 63 9.29 -0.74 -2.16
C ILE A 63 10.58 -1.19 -1.46
N TYR A 64 10.45 -2.01 -0.42
CA TYR A 64 11.61 -2.50 0.32
C TYR A 64 12.48 -3.45 -0.50
N ALA A 65 11.88 -4.24 -1.40
CA ALA A 65 12.58 -5.22 -2.23
C ALA A 65 13.51 -4.62 -3.30
N LYS A 66 13.20 -3.41 -3.82
CA LYS A 66 14.09 -2.72 -4.77
C LYS A 66 15.45 -2.46 -4.14
N ASN A 67 16.56 -2.67 -4.84
CA ASN A 67 17.86 -2.25 -4.32
C ASN A 67 18.08 -0.73 -4.54
N CYS A 68 19.06 -0.13 -3.86
CA CYS A 68 19.28 1.32 -3.96
C CYS A 68 19.73 1.80 -5.34
N SER A 69 20.38 0.93 -6.14
CA SER A 69 20.72 1.27 -7.53
C SER A 69 19.45 1.41 -8.37
N GLU A 70 18.51 0.47 -8.24
CA GLU A 70 17.20 0.52 -8.92
C GLU A 70 16.28 1.61 -8.39
N TRP A 71 16.39 1.93 -7.09
CA TRP A 71 15.60 2.98 -6.45
C TRP A 71 16.00 4.37 -6.95
N ASN A 72 17.30 4.61 -7.10
CA ASN A 72 17.85 5.91 -7.49
C ASN A 72 17.99 6.10 -9.01
N SER A 73 17.72 5.05 -9.81
CA SER A 73 17.91 5.11 -11.28
C SER A 73 16.76 5.80 -12.03
N VAL A 74 15.65 6.09 -11.35
CA VAL A 74 14.44 6.68 -11.93
C VAL A 74 13.92 7.81 -11.06
N SER A 75 13.26 8.80 -11.67
CA SER A 75 12.66 9.92 -10.93
C SER A 75 11.47 9.51 -10.08
N ASP A 76 10.72 8.49 -10.53
CA ASP A 76 9.59 7.91 -9.82
C ASP A 76 9.87 6.41 -9.60
N PRO A 77 10.28 6.00 -8.39
CA PRO A 77 10.62 4.62 -8.10
C PRO A 77 9.40 3.76 -7.73
N THR A 78 8.17 4.27 -7.89
CA THR A 78 6.93 3.58 -7.52
C THR A 78 6.82 2.20 -8.17
N PRO A 79 6.81 1.10 -7.38
CA PRO A 79 6.62 -0.24 -7.91
C PRO A 79 5.25 -0.44 -8.57
N TYR A 80 5.19 -1.31 -9.58
CA TYR A 80 3.93 -1.66 -10.25
C TYR A 80 2.84 -2.18 -9.30
N SER A 81 3.23 -2.86 -8.21
CA SER A 81 2.27 -3.31 -7.18
C SER A 81 1.55 -2.15 -6.49
N CYS A 82 2.18 -0.98 -6.38
CA CYS A 82 1.54 0.23 -5.86
C CYS A 82 0.57 0.85 -6.87
N LEU A 83 0.89 0.79 -8.16
CA LEU A 83 0.01 1.26 -9.24
C LEU A 83 -1.21 0.34 -9.43
N GLY A 84 -1.10 -0.93 -9.05
CA GLY A 84 -2.16 -1.94 -9.14
C GLY A 84 -3.16 -1.93 -7.98
N ILE A 85 -3.02 -1.02 -7.00
CA ILE A 85 -3.92 -0.98 -5.85
C ILE A 85 -5.31 -0.54 -6.31
N ASN A 86 -6.27 -1.46 -6.18
CA ASN A 86 -7.68 -1.17 -6.44
C ASN A 86 -8.30 -0.51 -5.20
N TYR A 87 -9.12 0.51 -5.43
CA TYR A 87 -9.82 1.22 -4.37
C TYR A 87 -11.30 1.42 -4.69
N THR A 88 -12.13 1.57 -3.65
CA THR A 88 -13.52 2.02 -3.78
C THR A 88 -13.73 3.27 -2.94
N THR A 89 -14.41 4.26 -3.53
CA THR A 89 -14.78 5.54 -2.89
C THR A 89 -16.18 5.52 -2.29
N LYS A 90 -16.89 4.40 -2.44
CA LYS A 90 -18.24 4.14 -1.91
C LYS A 90 -18.19 3.35 -0.61
#